data_AF-D4MP26-F1
#
_entry.id   AF-D4MP26-F1
#
_cell.length_a   1.000
_cell.length_b   1.000
_cell.length_c   1.000
_cell.angle_alpha   90.00
_cell.angle_beta   90.00
_cell.angle_gamma   90.00
#
_symmetry.space_group_name_H-M   'P 1'
#
loop_
_entity.id
_entity.type
_entity.pdbx_description
1 polymer ?
#
loop_
_entity_poly.entity_id
_entity_poly.type
_entity_poly.pdbx_seq_one_letter_code
_entity_poly.pdbx_strand_id
1 'polypeptide(L)'
;MTENKKRQRWLAAILKIFVFAAVVGFVTFSVQSYQAKKEAEMMAEMRKSEREKTGFQTGDREAVRVYNGKEYRQNTLNTVILCVGVDTSGAVEQQKVSGAGGQADVMALLIQNRATDEVNILTIPRDTMTEIRLFDLNGNYLGTDVQHLNLAYGYGDGEQESCELLTEAVENLLGGVEIDGYVSVNMSAIPVLNDLVGGVTVTIDDPGMEERDPSLPYGETVTLHGNRQRPMCATGHQCFPERHFKNGSPQDLREGVDGASHE
;
A
#
# COMPACT_ATOMS: atom_id res chain seq x y z
N MET A 1 21.54 -10.47 63.23
CA MET A 1 20.20 -10.94 62.79
C MET A 1 19.23 -9.79 62.41
N THR A 2 19.54 -8.53 62.73
CA THR A 2 18.68 -7.35 62.51
C THR A 2 18.78 -6.73 61.11
N GLU A 3 19.90 -6.92 60.41
CA GLU A 3 20.17 -6.32 59.10
C GLU A 3 19.35 -6.94 57.97
N ASN A 4 19.18 -8.27 57.98
CA ASN A 4 18.41 -9.00 56.97
C ASN A 4 16.90 -8.67 57.01
N LYS A 5 16.35 -8.43 58.22
CA LYS A 5 14.95 -7.98 58.38
C LYS A 5 14.74 -6.56 57.87
N LYS A 6 15.73 -5.66 58.02
CA LYS A 6 15.66 -4.32 57.43
C LYS A 6 15.72 -4.42 55.89
N ARG A 7 16.66 -5.18 55.32
CA ARG A 7 16.76 -5.42 53.87
C ARG A 7 15.48 -5.98 53.26
N GLN A 8 14.83 -6.96 53.89
CA GLN A 8 13.56 -7.51 53.42
C GLN A 8 12.42 -6.49 53.42
N ARG A 9 12.37 -5.59 54.41
CA ARG A 9 11.37 -4.51 54.46
C ARG A 9 11.61 -3.45 53.38
N TRP A 10 12.88 -3.11 53.11
CA TRP A 10 13.25 -2.20 52.03
C TRP A 10 12.96 -2.80 50.64
N LEU A 11 13.27 -4.08 50.43
CA LEU A 11 12.93 -4.79 49.19
C LEU A 11 11.42 -4.86 48.96
N ALA A 12 10.63 -5.12 50.01
CA ALA A 12 9.16 -5.11 49.92
C ALA A 12 8.59 -3.70 49.62
N ALA A 13 9.25 -2.64 50.11
CA ALA A 13 8.86 -1.26 49.80
C ALA A 13 9.17 -0.91 48.33
N ILE A 14 10.35 -1.30 47.82
CA ILE A 14 10.75 -1.10 46.42
C ILE A 14 9.80 -1.85 45.48
N LEU A 15 9.44 -3.09 45.80
CA LEU A 15 8.51 -3.89 44.99
C LEU A 15 7.13 -3.22 44.89
N LYS A 16 6.62 -2.66 45.99
CA LYS A 16 5.33 -1.94 45.99
C LYS A 16 5.37 -0.68 45.13
N ILE A 17 6.47 0.08 45.16
CA ILE A 17 6.66 1.26 44.31
C ILE A 17 6.73 0.85 42.83
N PHE A 18 7.42 -0.24 42.53
CA PHE A 18 7.52 -0.76 41.16
C PHE A 18 6.16 -1.22 40.61
N VAL A 19 5.37 -1.93 41.41
CA VAL A 19 4.00 -2.33 41.04
C VAL A 19 3.11 -1.11 40.84
N PHE A 20 3.22 -0.09 41.70
CA PHE A 20 2.46 1.15 41.53
C PHE A 20 2.84 1.90 40.25
N ALA A 21 4.13 2.01 39.93
CA ALA A 21 4.59 2.61 38.68
C ALA A 21 4.13 1.83 37.43
N ALA A 22 4.10 0.49 37.50
CA ALA A 22 3.60 -0.36 36.42
C ALA A 22 2.10 -0.16 36.18
N VAL A 23 1.30 -0.02 37.24
CA VAL A 23 -0.14 0.25 37.13
C VAL A 23 -0.39 1.64 36.54
N VAL A 24 0.34 2.66 36.98
CA VAL A 24 0.24 4.02 36.42
C VAL A 24 0.63 4.01 34.94
N GLY A 25 1.72 3.34 34.57
CA GLY A 25 2.17 3.18 33.19
C GLY A 25 1.13 2.46 32.30
N PHE A 26 0.49 1.41 32.84
CA PHE A 26 -0.56 0.69 32.12
C PHE A 26 -1.81 1.55 31.91
N VAL A 27 -2.21 2.34 32.91
CA VAL A 27 -3.34 3.27 32.80
C VAL A 27 -3.02 4.36 31.78
N THR A 28 -1.86 5.01 31.85
CA THR A 28 -1.47 6.04 30.87
C THR A 28 -1.37 5.48 29.46
N PHE A 29 -0.81 4.28 29.29
CA PHE A 29 -0.72 3.59 28.00
C PHE A 29 -2.12 3.25 27.45
N SER A 30 -3.02 2.76 28.31
CA SER A 30 -4.39 2.45 27.92
C SER A 30 -5.14 3.71 27.43
N VAL A 31 -5.00 4.83 28.15
CA VAL A 31 -5.61 6.12 27.76
C VAL A 31 -5.01 6.65 26.46
N GLN A 32 -3.69 6.61 26.31
CA GLN A 32 -3.00 7.04 25.10
C GLN A 32 -3.40 6.19 23.89
N SER A 33 -3.49 4.87 24.05
CA SER A 33 -3.95 3.96 22.98
C SER A 33 -5.41 4.19 22.59
N TYR A 34 -6.25 4.60 23.55
CA TYR A 34 -7.65 4.93 23.30
C TYR A 34 -7.81 6.29 22.60
N GLN A 35 -7.01 7.29 23.00
CA GLN A 35 -6.96 8.59 22.32
C GLN A 35 -6.45 8.44 20.89
N ALA A 36 -5.39 7.67 20.66
CA ALA A 36 -4.87 7.40 19.32
C ALA A 36 -5.90 6.70 18.41
N LYS A 37 -6.69 5.76 18.94
CA LYS A 37 -7.81 5.16 18.20
C LYS A 37 -8.89 6.18 17.85
N LYS A 38 -9.26 7.03 18.81
CA LYS A 38 -10.29 8.05 18.61
C LYS A 38 -9.83 9.15 17.65
N GLU A 39 -8.56 9.53 17.69
CA GLU A 39 -7.94 10.45 16.73
C GLU A 39 -7.90 9.85 15.33
N ALA A 40 -7.59 8.55 15.19
CA ALA A 40 -7.63 7.85 13.90
C ALA A 40 -9.06 7.75 13.34
N GLU A 41 -10.06 7.48 14.19
CA GLU A 41 -11.49 7.50 13.80
C GLU A 41 -11.94 8.90 13.38
N MET A 42 -11.58 9.93 14.14
CA MET A 42 -11.90 11.33 13.82
C MET A 42 -11.19 11.80 12.55
N MET A 43 -9.94 11.39 12.32
CA MET A 43 -9.19 11.64 11.08
C MET A 43 -9.83 10.93 9.89
N ALA A 44 -10.29 9.69 10.05
CA ALA A 44 -11.00 8.95 9.01
C ALA A 44 -12.34 9.63 8.67
N GLU A 45 -13.06 10.12 9.68
CA GLU A 45 -14.32 10.84 9.48
C GLU A 45 -14.12 12.25 8.90
N MET A 46 -13.07 12.96 9.31
CA MET A 46 -12.68 14.23 8.70
C MET A 46 -12.29 14.02 7.23
N ARG A 47 -11.50 13.00 6.91
CA ARG A 47 -11.17 12.61 5.52
C ARG A 47 -12.42 12.33 4.69
N LYS A 48 -13.41 11.61 5.23
CA LYS A 48 -14.71 11.42 4.55
C LYS A 48 -15.43 12.75 4.31
N SER A 49 -15.49 13.61 5.33
CA SER A 49 -16.17 14.90 5.22
C SER A 49 -15.45 15.88 4.28
N GLU A 50 -14.13 15.77 4.16
CA GLU A 50 -13.30 16.56 3.27
C GLU A 50 -13.46 16.07 1.82
N ARG A 51 -13.51 14.74 1.61
CA ARG A 51 -13.86 14.09 0.33
C ARG A 51 -15.26 14.49 -0.18
N GLU A 52 -16.23 14.63 0.72
CA GLU A 52 -17.58 15.15 0.39
C GLU A 52 -17.56 16.66 0.02
N LYS A 53 -16.74 17.47 0.69
CA LYS A 53 -16.66 18.93 0.44
C LYS A 53 -15.89 19.27 -0.84
N THR A 54 -14.90 18.47 -1.21
CA THR A 54 -14.15 18.63 -2.48
C THR A 54 -14.95 18.22 -3.71
N GLY A 55 -16.21 17.80 -3.57
CA GLY A 55 -17.08 17.49 -4.70
C GLY A 55 -16.68 16.21 -5.44
N PHE A 56 -15.89 15.33 -4.81
CA PHE A 56 -15.71 13.98 -5.31
C PHE A 56 -17.04 13.24 -5.07
N GLN A 57 -17.77 12.98 -6.16
CA GLN A 57 -18.96 12.16 -6.09
C GLN A 57 -18.54 10.80 -5.55
N THR A 58 -18.92 10.47 -4.32
CA THR A 58 -19.00 9.08 -3.86
C THR A 58 -20.05 8.41 -4.74
N GLY A 59 -19.66 8.04 -5.95
CA GLY A 59 -20.48 7.28 -6.87
C GLY A 59 -20.74 5.95 -6.19
N ASP A 60 -21.99 5.73 -5.81
CA ASP A 60 -22.54 4.53 -5.19
C ASP A 60 -21.63 3.31 -5.40
N ARG A 61 -21.11 2.73 -4.32
CA ARG A 61 -20.48 1.39 -4.36
C ARG A 61 -21.44 0.31 -4.90
N GLU A 62 -22.72 0.66 -5.06
CA GLU A 62 -23.78 -0.15 -5.67
C GLU A 62 -24.14 0.25 -7.12
N ALA A 63 -23.50 1.27 -7.70
CA ALA A 63 -23.75 1.73 -9.06
C ALA A 63 -23.46 0.61 -10.06
N VAL A 64 -24.48 0.28 -10.85
CA VAL A 64 -24.33 -0.61 -12.00
C VAL A 64 -23.58 0.14 -13.10
N ARG A 65 -22.48 -0.44 -13.57
CA ARG A 65 -21.66 0.11 -14.65
C ARG A 65 -21.88 -0.66 -15.92
N VAL A 66 -22.20 0.05 -16.99
CA VAL A 66 -22.33 -0.55 -18.31
C VAL A 66 -21.00 -0.43 -19.04
N TYR A 67 -20.35 -1.55 -19.31
CA TYR A 67 -19.14 -1.60 -20.12
C TYR A 67 -19.31 -2.65 -21.22
N ASN A 68 -19.10 -2.26 -22.48
CA ASN A 68 -19.33 -3.10 -23.67
C ASN A 68 -20.72 -3.77 -23.69
N GLY A 69 -21.77 -3.04 -23.27
CA GLY A 69 -23.15 -3.53 -23.24
C GLY A 69 -23.46 -4.54 -22.14
N LYS A 70 -22.51 -4.79 -21.22
CA LYS A 70 -22.71 -5.63 -20.03
C LYS A 70 -22.75 -4.77 -18.78
N GLU A 71 -23.66 -5.13 -17.89
CA GLU A 71 -23.80 -4.52 -16.57
C GLU A 71 -22.88 -5.20 -15.56
N TYR A 72 -22.09 -4.41 -14.86
CA TYR A 72 -21.18 -4.84 -13.80
C TYR A 72 -21.58 -4.15 -12.50
N ARG A 73 -21.63 -4.90 -11.40
CA ARG A 73 -21.67 -4.34 -10.05
C ARG A 73 -20.34 -4.59 -9.37
N GLN A 74 -19.89 -3.59 -8.61
CA GLN A 74 -18.73 -3.74 -7.76
C GLN A 74 -19.04 -4.77 -6.67
N ASN A 75 -18.14 -5.74 -6.51
CA ASN A 75 -18.25 -6.71 -5.42
C ASN A 75 -17.81 -6.03 -4.11
N THR A 76 -18.74 -5.76 -3.21
CA THR A 76 -18.49 -5.11 -1.91
C THR A 76 -17.68 -5.98 -0.94
N LEU A 77 -17.56 -7.28 -1.22
CA LEU A 77 -16.72 -8.21 -0.47
C LEU A 77 -15.25 -8.13 -0.86
N ASN A 78 -14.95 -7.49 -2.00
CA ASN A 78 -13.58 -7.21 -2.39
C ASN A 78 -13.07 -5.98 -1.66
N THR A 79 -11.87 -6.08 -1.09
CA THR A 79 -11.09 -4.93 -0.62
C THR A 79 -10.00 -4.65 -1.63
N VAL A 80 -9.93 -3.41 -2.12
CA VAL A 80 -8.97 -2.97 -3.13
C VAL A 80 -7.99 -1.99 -2.48
N ILE A 81 -6.72 -2.36 -2.45
CA ILE A 81 -5.64 -1.52 -1.90
C ILE A 81 -4.65 -1.19 -3.02
N LEU A 82 -4.35 0.10 -3.21
CA LEU A 82 -3.33 0.56 -4.15
C LEU A 82 -1.95 0.53 -3.49
N CYS A 83 -1.07 -0.33 -3.96
CA CYS A 83 0.34 -0.37 -3.57
C CYS A 83 1.18 0.44 -4.56
N VAL A 84 1.94 1.40 -4.05
CA VAL A 84 2.78 2.30 -4.83
C VAL A 84 4.23 2.12 -4.41
N GLY A 85 5.11 1.82 -5.37
CA GLY A 85 6.55 1.81 -5.18
C GLY A 85 7.16 3.10 -5.70
N VAL A 86 7.85 3.84 -4.84
CA VAL A 86 8.41 5.16 -5.17
C VAL A 86 9.93 5.11 -5.13
N ASP A 87 10.57 5.63 -6.18
CA ASP A 87 12.03 5.75 -6.26
C ASP A 87 12.49 7.06 -5.61
N THR A 88 12.27 7.16 -4.30
CA THR A 88 12.82 8.24 -3.49
C THR A 88 13.90 7.70 -2.57
N SER A 89 15.10 8.28 -2.68
CA SER A 89 16.23 7.97 -1.80
C SER A 89 16.24 8.93 -0.61
N GLY A 90 15.66 8.52 0.52
CA GLY A 90 15.65 9.30 1.77
C GLY A 90 14.48 8.97 2.70
N ALA A 91 14.42 9.66 3.85
CA ALA A 91 13.13 9.85 4.52
C ALA A 91 12.27 10.70 3.58
N VAL A 92 10.97 10.39 3.48
CA VAL A 92 10.08 11.27 2.72
C VAL A 92 10.06 12.59 3.47
N GLU A 93 10.68 13.61 2.89
CA GLU A 93 10.58 14.98 3.38
C GLU A 93 9.55 15.65 2.48
N GLN A 94 8.53 16.26 3.08
CA GLN A 94 7.52 17.02 2.36
C GLN A 94 8.18 18.02 1.40
N GLN A 95 8.04 17.74 0.11
CA GLN A 95 8.55 18.61 -0.93
C GLN A 95 7.52 19.70 -1.18
N LYS A 96 7.85 20.95 -0.83
CA LYS A 96 6.95 22.11 -1.00
C LYS A 96 6.74 22.54 -2.46
N VAL A 97 7.32 21.82 -3.42
CA VAL A 97 7.27 22.16 -4.84
C VAL A 97 6.59 21.01 -5.60
N SER A 98 5.48 21.32 -6.26
CA SER A 98 4.81 20.40 -7.16
C SER A 98 5.78 19.96 -8.26
N GLY A 99 5.91 18.65 -8.48
CA GLY A 99 6.87 18.05 -9.42
C GLY A 99 8.14 17.50 -8.75
N ALA A 100 8.35 17.72 -7.45
CA ALA A 100 9.56 17.27 -6.73
C ALA A 100 9.33 16.08 -5.77
N GLY A 101 8.09 15.56 -5.69
CA GLY A 101 7.71 14.44 -4.82
C GLY A 101 8.30 13.07 -5.20
N GLY A 102 9.01 12.97 -6.32
CA GLY A 102 9.51 11.71 -6.88
C GLY A 102 8.59 11.13 -7.95
N GLN A 103 8.87 9.90 -8.40
CA GLN A 103 8.06 9.18 -9.38
C GLN A 103 7.60 7.85 -8.79
N ALA A 104 6.35 7.50 -9.09
CA ALA A 104 5.83 6.16 -8.86
C ALA A 104 6.26 5.25 -10.01
N ASP A 105 7.16 4.31 -9.73
CA ASP A 105 7.67 3.36 -10.72
C ASP A 105 6.87 2.05 -10.72
N VAL A 106 6.26 1.71 -9.58
CA VAL A 106 5.44 0.50 -9.43
C VAL A 106 4.07 0.89 -8.92
N MET A 107 3.03 0.44 -9.62
CA MET A 107 1.64 0.57 -9.19
C MET A 107 0.97 -0.79 -9.30
N ALA A 108 0.47 -1.29 -8.19
CA ALA A 108 -0.21 -2.58 -8.14
C ALA A 108 -1.46 -2.48 -7.26
N LEU A 109 -2.59 -2.93 -7.79
CA LEU A 109 -3.82 -3.08 -7.03
C LEU A 109 -3.88 -4.47 -6.43
N LEU A 110 -3.94 -4.51 -5.10
CA LEU A 110 -4.19 -5.71 -4.32
C LEU A 110 -5.69 -5.83 -4.09
N ILE A 111 -6.30 -6.84 -4.71
CA ILE A 111 -7.74 -7.10 -4.64
C ILE A 111 -7.94 -8.37 -3.82
N GLN A 112 -8.36 -8.23 -2.57
CA GLN A 112 -8.66 -9.35 -1.68
C GLN A 112 -10.16 -9.61 -1.65
N ASN A 113 -10.58 -10.81 -2.03
CA ASN A 113 -11.95 -11.26 -1.85
C ASN A 113 -12.12 -11.87 -0.45
N ARG A 114 -12.87 -11.20 0.43
CA ARG A 114 -13.08 -11.65 1.81
C ARG A 114 -13.91 -12.93 1.94
N ALA A 115 -14.66 -13.31 0.91
CA ALA A 115 -15.48 -14.53 0.94
C ALA A 115 -14.69 -15.78 0.53
N THR A 116 -13.76 -15.65 -0.41
CA THR A 116 -12.95 -16.78 -0.90
C THR A 116 -11.54 -16.82 -0.31
N ASP A 117 -11.12 -15.76 0.39
CA ASP A 117 -9.75 -15.52 0.87
C ASP A 117 -8.70 -15.52 -0.25
N GLU A 118 -9.14 -15.22 -1.48
CA GLU A 118 -8.26 -15.10 -2.64
C GLU A 118 -7.76 -13.66 -2.79
N VAL A 119 -6.49 -13.54 -3.19
CA VAL A 119 -5.83 -12.27 -3.42
C VAL A 119 -5.38 -12.21 -4.87
N ASN A 120 -5.90 -11.24 -5.61
CA ASN A 120 -5.53 -10.95 -6.98
C ASN A 120 -4.69 -9.68 -7.02
N ILE A 121 -3.65 -9.68 -7.85
CA ILE A 121 -2.77 -8.53 -8.03
C ILE A 121 -2.93 -8.05 -9.47
N LEU A 122 -3.30 -6.78 -9.65
CA LEU A 122 -3.33 -6.11 -10.94
C LEU A 122 -2.26 -5.03 -11.00
N THR A 123 -1.19 -5.28 -11.75
CA THR A 123 -0.14 -4.29 -11.98
C THR A 123 -0.55 -3.33 -13.08
N ILE A 124 -0.42 -2.02 -12.82
CA ILE A 124 -0.70 -0.96 -13.79
C ILE A 124 0.64 -0.39 -14.27
N PRO A 125 0.91 -0.43 -15.59
CA PRO A 125 2.12 0.17 -16.14
C PRO A 125 2.16 1.68 -15.89
N ARG A 126 3.33 2.20 -15.52
CA ARG A 126 3.54 3.62 -15.18
C ARG A 126 3.17 4.61 -16.29
N ASP A 127 3.32 4.17 -17.54
CA ASP A 127 3.08 4.96 -18.75
C ASP A 127 1.62 4.83 -19.26
N THR A 128 0.72 4.29 -18.43
CA THR A 128 -0.70 4.21 -18.78
C THR A 128 -1.29 5.62 -18.84
N MET A 129 -1.95 5.96 -19.95
CA MET A 129 -2.58 7.27 -20.14
C MET A 129 -3.93 7.30 -19.45
N THR A 130 -4.12 8.26 -18.54
CA THR A 130 -5.40 8.52 -17.87
C THR A 130 -5.59 10.02 -17.66
N GLU A 131 -6.81 10.41 -17.34
CA GLU A 131 -7.09 11.79 -16.92
C GLU A 131 -6.52 12.03 -15.53
N ILE A 132 -5.61 13.01 -15.43
CA ILE A 132 -4.96 13.41 -14.17
C ILE A 132 -5.19 14.90 -13.90
N ARG A 133 -5.17 15.29 -12.63
CA ARG A 133 -5.19 16.70 -12.22
C ARG A 133 -3.82 17.34 -12.46
N LEU A 134 -3.83 18.53 -13.07
CA LEU A 134 -2.64 19.32 -13.38
C LEU A 134 -2.50 20.48 -12.41
N PHE A 135 -1.26 20.76 -12.03
CA PHE A 135 -0.89 21.84 -11.12
C PHE A 135 0.24 22.68 -11.70
N ASP A 136 0.26 23.97 -11.36
CA ASP A 136 1.41 24.83 -11.64
C ASP A 136 2.57 24.58 -10.65
N LEU A 137 3.71 25.21 -10.89
CA LEU A 137 4.89 25.10 -10.01
C LEU A 137 4.65 25.64 -8.59
N ASN A 138 3.56 26.39 -8.39
CA ASN A 138 3.16 26.94 -7.11
C ASN A 138 2.08 26.07 -6.42
N GLY A 139 1.70 24.93 -7.01
CA GLY A 139 0.67 24.03 -6.50
C GLY A 139 -0.78 24.48 -6.78
N ASN A 140 -0.99 25.46 -7.66
CA ASN A 140 -2.35 25.87 -8.05
C ASN A 140 -2.90 24.93 -9.11
N TYR A 141 -4.14 24.48 -8.90
CA TYR A 141 -4.85 23.63 -9.84
C TYR A 141 -5.11 24.32 -11.19
N LEU A 142 -4.74 23.67 -12.29
CA LEU A 142 -4.85 24.17 -13.66
C LEU A 142 -5.97 23.50 -14.46
N GLY A 143 -6.50 22.37 -13.99
CA GLY A 143 -7.49 21.56 -14.71
C GLY A 143 -7.10 20.08 -14.76
N THR A 144 -7.78 19.32 -15.62
CA THR A 144 -7.47 17.92 -15.91
C THR A 144 -7.02 17.76 -17.36
N ASP A 145 -6.12 16.82 -17.61
CA ASP A 145 -5.70 16.41 -18.96
C ASP A 145 -5.27 14.95 -18.98
N VAL A 146 -5.22 14.34 -20.17
CA VAL A 146 -4.82 12.95 -20.36
C VAL A 146 -3.30 12.85 -20.45
N GLN A 147 -2.67 12.29 -19.42
CA GLN A 147 -1.22 12.12 -19.33
C GLN A 147 -0.82 10.76 -18.72
N HIS A 148 0.48 10.47 -18.69
CA HIS A 148 0.99 9.26 -18.03
C HIS A 148 0.68 9.27 -16.54
N LEU A 149 0.19 8.13 -16.04
CA LEU A 149 -0.24 7.94 -14.66
C LEU A 149 0.85 8.27 -13.64
N ASN A 150 2.12 7.99 -13.94
CA ASN A 150 3.25 8.31 -13.05
C ASN A 150 3.38 9.80 -12.72
N LEU A 151 2.91 10.70 -13.59
CA LEU A 151 2.98 12.15 -13.38
C LEU A 151 2.01 12.61 -12.29
N ALA A 152 0.88 11.91 -12.09
CA ALA A 152 -0.08 12.23 -11.04
C ALA A 152 0.58 12.22 -9.66
N TYR A 153 1.48 11.27 -9.41
CA TYR A 153 2.25 11.22 -8.17
C TYR A 153 3.22 12.41 -8.04
N GLY A 154 3.89 12.76 -9.14
CA GLY A 154 4.87 13.84 -9.16
C GLY A 154 4.28 15.21 -8.83
N TYR A 155 3.01 15.47 -9.18
CA TYR A 155 2.36 16.76 -8.90
C TYR A 155 2.09 17.02 -7.41
N GLY A 156 2.09 16.00 -6.55
CA GLY A 156 1.90 16.17 -5.12
C GLY A 156 3.18 16.47 -4.34
N ASP A 157 3.09 16.32 -3.02
CA ASP A 157 4.13 16.62 -2.02
C ASP A 157 5.16 15.48 -1.81
N GLY A 158 5.00 14.36 -2.48
CA GLY A 158 5.77 13.12 -2.30
C GLY A 158 5.25 12.22 -1.17
N GLU A 159 4.19 12.61 -0.47
CA GLU A 159 3.60 11.88 0.66
C GLU A 159 2.12 11.58 0.39
N GLN A 160 1.24 12.20 1.18
CA GLN A 160 -0.18 11.92 1.19
C GLN A 160 -0.86 12.52 -0.04
N GLU A 161 -0.52 13.76 -0.41
CA GLU A 161 -1.12 14.44 -1.56
C GLU A 161 -0.78 13.71 -2.87
N SER A 162 0.48 13.30 -3.03
CA SER A 162 0.91 12.49 -4.18
C SER A 162 0.16 11.16 -4.28
N CYS A 163 -0.07 10.48 -3.15
CA CYS A 163 -0.81 9.21 -3.15
C CYS A 163 -2.30 9.41 -3.44
N GLU A 164 -2.90 10.49 -2.95
CA GLU A 164 -4.31 10.81 -3.18
C GLU A 164 -4.55 11.17 -4.65
N LEU A 165 -3.68 11.99 -5.26
CA LEU A 165 -3.71 12.32 -6.68
C LEU A 165 -3.55 11.07 -7.55
N LEU A 166 -2.64 10.19 -7.18
CA LEU A 166 -2.43 8.93 -7.89
C LEU A 166 -3.64 8.00 -7.76
N THR A 167 -4.20 7.89 -6.55
CA THR A 167 -5.39 7.08 -6.29
C THR A 167 -6.54 7.54 -7.16
N GLU A 168 -6.84 8.84 -7.19
CA GLU A 168 -7.89 9.40 -8.05
C GLU A 168 -7.65 9.10 -9.53
N ALA A 169 -6.41 9.26 -10.01
CA ALA A 169 -6.06 8.94 -11.39
C ALA A 169 -6.30 7.46 -11.74
N VAL A 170 -6.05 6.54 -10.79
CA VAL A 170 -6.35 5.11 -10.93
C VAL A 170 -7.85 4.84 -10.85
N GLU A 171 -8.57 5.49 -9.94
CA GLU A 171 -10.04 5.38 -9.86
C GLU A 171 -10.65 5.81 -11.21
N ASN A 172 -10.21 6.93 -11.78
CA ASN A 172 -10.62 7.43 -13.10
C ASN A 172 -10.28 6.45 -14.22
N LEU A 173 -9.07 5.88 -14.22
CA LEU A 173 -8.64 4.87 -15.19
C LEU A 173 -9.56 3.64 -15.17
N LEU A 174 -10.03 3.24 -13.99
CA LEU A 174 -10.95 2.12 -13.80
C LEU A 174 -12.42 2.52 -13.99
N GLY A 175 -12.70 3.71 -14.53
CA GLY A 175 -14.07 4.20 -14.77
C GLY A 175 -14.82 4.53 -13.47
N GLY A 176 -14.09 4.94 -12.43
CA GLY A 176 -14.55 5.40 -11.13
C GLY A 176 -14.51 4.33 -10.02
N VAL A 177 -13.81 3.20 -10.19
CA VAL A 177 -13.86 2.11 -9.17
C VAL A 177 -13.22 2.64 -7.91
N GLU A 178 -13.95 2.64 -6.80
CA GLU A 178 -13.42 3.14 -5.54
C GLU A 178 -12.32 2.22 -5.00
N ILE A 179 -11.20 2.82 -4.60
CA ILE A 179 -10.08 2.18 -3.94
C ILE A 179 -10.22 2.40 -2.42
N ASP A 180 -10.18 1.33 -1.63
CA ASP A 180 -10.44 1.39 -0.18
C ASP A 180 -9.26 1.99 0.61
N GLY A 181 -8.06 1.98 0.03
CA GLY A 181 -6.89 2.61 0.61
C GLY A 181 -5.65 2.46 -0.25
N TYR A 182 -4.58 3.14 0.14
CA TYR A 182 -3.28 3.05 -0.53
C TYR A 182 -2.15 2.81 0.48
N VAL A 183 -1.07 2.23 -0.02
CA VAL A 183 0.18 2.04 0.70
C VAL A 183 1.31 2.46 -0.24
N SER A 184 2.10 3.45 0.18
CA SER A 184 3.32 3.83 -0.53
C SER A 184 4.54 3.24 0.17
N VAL A 185 5.44 2.66 -0.60
CA VAL A 185 6.66 2.00 -0.13
C VAL A 185 7.85 2.60 -0.86
N ASN A 186 8.76 3.22 -0.11
CA ASN A 186 10.03 3.68 -0.66
C ASN A 186 10.94 2.48 -0.96
N MET A 187 11.78 2.62 -1.98
CA MET A 187 12.81 1.64 -2.33
C MET A 187 13.73 1.28 -1.14
N SER A 188 13.90 2.18 -0.17
CA SER A 188 14.67 1.95 1.07
C SER A 188 13.99 0.98 2.05
N ALA A 189 12.66 0.83 2.01
CA ALA A 189 11.90 -0.05 2.88
C ALA A 189 11.85 -1.50 2.38
N ILE A 190 12.01 -1.72 1.06
CA ILE A 190 11.95 -3.05 0.44
C ILE A 190 12.98 -4.03 1.06
N PRO A 191 14.26 -3.68 1.25
CA PRO A 191 15.23 -4.56 1.91
C PRO A 191 14.82 -4.98 3.32
N VAL A 192 14.27 -4.03 4.11
CA VAL A 192 13.87 -4.26 5.50
C VAL A 192 12.68 -5.23 5.55
N LEU A 193 11.69 -5.03 4.68
CA LEU A 193 10.54 -5.92 4.56
C LEU A 193 10.96 -7.32 4.12
N ASN A 194 11.87 -7.42 3.16
CA ASN A 194 12.38 -8.69 2.67
C ASN A 194 13.11 -9.48 3.77
N ASP A 195 13.99 -8.83 4.53
CA ASP A 195 14.70 -9.47 5.63
C ASP A 195 13.74 -9.91 6.75
N LEU A 196 12.66 -9.15 6.98
CA LEU A 196 11.63 -9.47 7.98
C LEU A 196 10.85 -10.75 7.61
N VAL A 197 10.59 -10.99 6.33
CA VAL A 197 9.89 -12.21 5.86
C VAL A 197 10.82 -13.41 5.65
N GLY A 198 12.12 -13.25 5.93
CA GLY A 198 13.12 -14.32 5.82
C GLY A 198 13.72 -14.47 4.42
N GLY A 199 13.59 -13.45 3.55
CA GLY A 199 14.03 -13.49 2.17
C GLY A 199 12.94 -13.91 1.19
N VAL A 200 13.08 -13.50 -0.07
CA VAL A 200 12.16 -13.84 -1.17
C VAL A 200 12.90 -14.75 -2.15
N THR A 201 12.32 -15.91 -2.42
CA THR A 201 12.86 -16.87 -3.38
C THR A 201 12.39 -16.51 -4.79
N VAL A 202 13.34 -16.33 -5.71
CA VAL A 202 13.07 -15.98 -7.12
C VAL A 202 13.86 -16.89 -8.03
N THR A 203 13.23 -17.34 -9.12
CA THR A 203 13.89 -18.08 -10.21
C THR A 203 14.39 -17.07 -11.24
N ILE A 204 15.69 -17.08 -11.52
CA ILE A 204 16.30 -16.13 -12.46
C ILE A 204 16.07 -16.63 -13.89
N ASP A 205 15.37 -15.85 -14.69
CA ASP A 205 14.99 -16.19 -16.08
C ASP A 205 15.62 -15.26 -17.12
N ASP A 206 16.54 -14.38 -16.70
CA ASP A 206 17.27 -13.47 -17.59
C ASP A 206 18.75 -13.87 -17.69
N PRO A 207 19.24 -14.24 -18.88
CA PRO A 207 20.65 -14.61 -19.09
C PRO A 207 21.62 -13.44 -18.87
N GLY A 208 21.16 -12.18 -18.93
CA GLY A 208 21.99 -11.00 -18.68
C GLY A 208 22.25 -10.70 -17.20
N MET A 209 21.55 -11.37 -16.28
CA MET A 209 21.71 -11.14 -14.84
C MET A 209 23.05 -11.65 -14.32
N GLU A 210 23.51 -12.79 -14.82
CA GLU A 210 24.77 -13.42 -14.39
C GLU A 210 25.99 -12.56 -14.75
N GLU A 211 25.94 -11.81 -15.86
CA GLU A 211 26.98 -10.87 -16.25
C GLU A 211 27.07 -9.66 -15.30
N ARG A 212 25.94 -9.25 -14.73
CA ARG A 212 25.84 -8.08 -13.85
C ARG A 212 26.09 -8.43 -12.39
N ASP A 213 25.61 -9.59 -11.96
CA ASP A 213 25.84 -10.15 -10.63
C ASP A 213 26.07 -11.67 -10.76
N PRO A 214 27.32 -12.15 -10.60
CA PRO A 214 27.64 -13.57 -10.66
C PRO A 214 26.91 -14.44 -9.62
N SER A 215 26.26 -13.84 -8.63
CA SER A 215 25.45 -14.55 -7.64
C SER A 215 23.98 -14.76 -8.05
N LEU A 216 23.60 -14.31 -9.26
CA LEU A 216 22.28 -14.50 -9.87
C LEU A 216 22.40 -15.29 -11.19
N PRO A 217 22.81 -16.57 -11.14
CA PRO A 217 22.97 -17.38 -12.35
C PRO A 217 21.62 -17.72 -12.99
N TYR A 218 21.61 -17.77 -14.32
CA TYR A 218 20.42 -18.08 -15.10
C TYR A 218 19.86 -19.48 -14.79
N GLY A 219 18.55 -19.57 -14.61
CA GLY A 219 17.82 -20.80 -14.34
C GLY A 219 17.91 -21.31 -12.90
N GLU A 220 18.63 -20.62 -12.02
CA GLU A 220 18.71 -20.99 -10.61
C GLU A 220 17.66 -20.26 -9.77
N THR A 221 17.12 -20.98 -8.79
CA THR A 221 16.24 -20.43 -7.77
C THR A 221 17.07 -19.92 -6.59
N VAL A 222 17.14 -18.61 -6.41
CA VAL A 222 17.96 -17.96 -5.38
C VAL A 222 17.06 -17.26 -4.36
N THR A 223 17.41 -17.37 -3.07
CA THR A 223 16.76 -16.58 -2.01
C THR A 223 17.46 -15.23 -1.88
N LEU A 224 16.72 -14.17 -2.21
CA LEU A 224 17.17 -12.79 -2.12
C LEU A 224 16.95 -12.30 -0.70
N HIS A 225 18.01 -11.78 -0.08
CA HIS A 225 17.96 -11.00 1.16
C HIS A 225 18.16 -9.51 0.83
N GLY A 226 17.87 -8.61 1.77
CA GLY A 226 17.76 -7.17 1.54
C GLY A 226 18.99 -6.51 0.90
N ASN A 227 20.18 -7.06 1.12
CA ASN A 227 21.42 -6.59 0.50
C ASN A 227 21.57 -6.95 -1.00
N ARG A 228 20.93 -8.03 -1.46
CA ARG A 228 20.98 -8.55 -2.84
C ARG A 228 19.73 -8.22 -3.67
N GLN A 229 18.65 -7.77 -3.04
CA GLN A 229 17.41 -7.47 -3.75
C GLN A 229 17.48 -6.15 -4.53
N ARG A 230 18.22 -5.15 -4.04
CA ARG A 230 18.26 -3.81 -4.63
C ARG A 230 18.77 -3.79 -6.09
N PRO A 231 19.87 -4.49 -6.45
CA PRO A 231 20.34 -4.60 -7.84
C PRO A 231 19.30 -5.22 -8.80
N MET A 232 18.51 -6.19 -8.30
CA MET A 232 17.47 -6.85 -9.08
C MET A 232 16.23 -5.99 -9.27
N CYS A 233 15.76 -5.29 -8.23
CA CYS A 233 14.62 -4.38 -8.38
C CYS A 233 14.95 -3.19 -9.31
N ALA A 234 16.19 -2.71 -9.32
CA ALA A 234 16.63 -1.58 -10.14
C ALA A 234 16.73 -1.89 -11.65
N THR A 235 16.66 -3.17 -12.05
CA THR A 235 16.68 -3.58 -13.46
C THR A 235 15.28 -3.72 -14.07
N GLY A 236 14.22 -3.46 -13.29
CA GLY A 236 12.83 -3.54 -13.76
C GLY A 236 12.28 -4.97 -13.83
N HIS A 237 13.03 -5.97 -13.34
CA HIS A 237 12.56 -7.35 -13.26
C HIS A 237 11.64 -7.53 -12.05
N GLN A 238 10.46 -8.10 -12.30
CA GLN A 238 9.47 -8.36 -11.26
C GLN A 238 9.92 -9.51 -10.36
N CYS A 239 10.22 -9.20 -9.10
CA CYS A 239 10.53 -10.19 -8.07
C CYS A 239 9.22 -10.75 -7.48
N PHE A 240 8.58 -11.71 -8.13
CA PHE A 240 7.46 -12.44 -7.52
C PHE A 240 7.96 -13.73 -6.85
N PRO A 241 7.62 -13.97 -5.56
CA PRO A 241 7.83 -15.28 -4.97
C PRO A 241 6.97 -16.33 -5.68
N GLU A 242 7.55 -17.49 -5.99
CA GLU A 242 6.80 -18.69 -6.35
C GLU A 242 6.00 -19.20 -5.14
N ARG A 243 4.90 -18.53 -4.82
CA ARG A 243 3.73 -19.21 -4.26
C ARG A 243 2.71 -19.24 -5.37
N HIS A 244 2.11 -20.40 -5.61
CA HIS A 244 1.04 -20.61 -6.59
C HIS A 244 -0.15 -19.66 -6.33
N PHE A 245 -0.01 -18.41 -6.74
CA PHE A 245 -1.10 -17.55 -7.10
C PHE A 245 -1.54 -18.06 -8.45
N LYS A 246 -2.72 -18.68 -8.49
CA LYS A 246 -3.35 -18.98 -9.76
C LYS A 246 -3.51 -17.63 -10.45
N ASN A 247 -2.71 -17.39 -11.49
CA ASN A 247 -3.02 -16.35 -12.46
C ASN A 247 -4.39 -16.72 -13.02
N GLY A 248 -5.44 -16.09 -12.49
CA GLY A 248 -6.77 -16.16 -13.07
C GLY A 248 -6.62 -15.73 -14.51
N SER A 249 -6.85 -16.65 -15.43
CA SER A 249 -6.92 -16.30 -16.84
C SER A 249 -8.11 -15.34 -17.00
N PRO A 250 -8.12 -14.43 -17.98
CA PRO A 250 -9.27 -13.55 -18.24
C PRO A 250 -10.60 -14.31 -18.50
N GLN A 251 -10.56 -15.64 -18.56
CA GLN A 251 -11.71 -16.52 -18.74
C GLN A 251 -12.39 -16.89 -17.41
N ASP A 252 -11.70 -16.82 -16.27
CA ASP A 252 -12.24 -17.28 -14.97
C ASP A 252 -13.28 -16.33 -14.36
N LEU A 253 -13.42 -15.11 -14.90
CA LEU A 253 -14.54 -14.19 -14.60
C LEU A 253 -15.86 -14.57 -15.31
N ARG A 254 -15.88 -15.65 -16.12
CA ARG A 254 -17.10 -16.09 -16.84
C ARG A 254 -17.90 -17.17 -16.13
N GLU A 255 -17.34 -17.91 -15.18
CA GLU A 255 -18.02 -19.10 -14.64
C GLU A 255 -18.88 -18.84 -13.39
N GLY A 256 -18.88 -17.62 -12.85
CA GLY A 256 -19.66 -17.28 -11.65
C GLY A 256 -21.15 -16.94 -11.88
N VAL A 257 -21.64 -16.94 -13.12
CA VAL A 257 -22.98 -16.39 -13.46
C VAL A 257 -24.02 -17.46 -13.82
N ASP A 258 -23.62 -18.71 -14.13
CA ASP A 258 -24.55 -19.72 -14.65
C ASP A 258 -25.20 -20.61 -13.56
N GLY A 259 -25.15 -20.19 -12.30
CA GLY A 259 -25.50 -21.02 -11.14
C GLY A 259 -26.69 -20.58 -10.29
N ALA A 260 -27.66 -19.79 -10.80
CA ALA A 260 -28.89 -19.53 -10.05
C ALA A 260 -30.08 -19.14 -10.93
N SER A 261 -31.20 -19.83 -10.73
CA SER A 261 -32.57 -19.56 -11.19
C SER A 261 -33.04 -20.13 -12.55
N HIS A 262 -33.17 -21.46 -12.60
CA HIS A 262 -34.34 -22.09 -13.20
C HIS A 262 -34.89 -23.15 -12.22
N GLU A 263 -35.90 -22.74 -11.44
CA GLU A 263 -37.12 -23.45 -11.01
C GLU A 263 -37.80 -22.70 -9.84
#